data_AF-A0A8C5VEV9-F1
#
_entry.id   AF-A0A8C5VEV9-F1
#
_cell.length_a   1.000
_cell.length_b   1.000
_cell.length_c   1.000
_cell.angle_alpha   90.00
_cell.angle_beta   90.00
_cell.angle_gamma   90.00
#
_symmetry.space_group_name_H-M   'P 1'
#
loop_
_entity.id
_entity.type
_entity.pdbx_description
1 polymer ?
#
loop_
_entity_poly.entity_id
_entity_poly.type
_entity_poly.pdbx_seq_one_letter_code
_entity_poly.pdbx_strand_id
1 'polypeptide(L)'
;MATAAIKWVISKRPILKHLFPIQNGALSCVCHKSTYSSLPDDYNCKVELALTSDGRTIVCYHPSVDIPYEHTKPIPRPDPVHNNEETHDHMLKTRLAEKSENLEQGPMIEQLSKMFFTTKHRWYPRGQYHIRRKKLNPPKDR
;
A
#
# COMPACT_ATOMS: atom_id res chain seq x y z
N MET A 1 49.37 1.96 69.77
CA MET A 1 47.93 2.26 69.56
C MET A 1 47.74 3.78 69.70
N ALA A 2 47.97 4.54 68.64
CA ALA A 2 47.90 6.01 68.65
C ALA A 2 46.66 6.45 67.87
N THR A 3 45.74 7.16 68.54
CA THR A 3 44.50 7.67 67.97
C THR A 3 44.75 9.06 67.34
N ALA A 4 44.68 9.14 66.02
CA ALA A 4 44.75 10.41 65.30
C ALA A 4 43.37 11.07 65.23
N ALA A 5 43.22 12.25 65.83
CA ALA A 5 42.01 13.06 65.77
C ALA A 5 41.97 13.89 64.48
N ILE A 6 41.01 13.63 63.60
CA ILE A 6 40.82 14.37 62.34
C ILE A 6 39.85 15.53 62.60
N LYS A 7 40.37 16.76 62.62
CA LYS A 7 39.57 18.00 62.63
C LYS A 7 39.03 18.27 61.21
N TRP A 8 37.71 18.38 61.08
CA TRP A 8 37.06 18.86 59.86
C TRP A 8 36.97 20.38 59.86
N VAL A 9 37.57 21.03 58.85
CA VAL A 9 37.42 22.46 58.57
C VAL A 9 36.36 22.62 57.47
N ILE A 10 35.24 23.23 57.82
CA ILE A 10 34.14 23.51 56.88
C ILE A 10 34.51 24.77 56.07
N SER A 11 34.92 24.57 54.82
CA SER A 11 35.16 25.64 53.85
C SER A 11 33.81 26.20 53.34
N LYS A 12 33.50 27.46 53.67
CA LYS A 12 32.34 28.18 53.09
C LYS A 12 32.70 28.71 51.70
N ARG A 13 32.10 28.15 50.65
CA ARG A 13 32.14 28.72 49.28
C ARG A 13 30.79 29.42 48.99
N PRO A 14 30.77 30.64 48.43
CA PRO A 14 29.53 31.30 48.04
C PRO A 14 28.96 30.66 46.76
N ILE A 15 27.71 30.23 46.82
CA ILE A 15 26.95 29.67 45.70
C ILE A 15 26.54 30.84 44.80
N LEU A 16 27.16 30.94 43.62
CA LEU A 16 26.75 31.87 42.57
C LEU A 16 25.44 31.36 41.94
N LYS A 17 24.30 31.88 42.41
CA LYS A 17 22.99 31.62 41.79
C LYS A 17 22.82 32.53 40.58
N HIS A 18 23.19 32.03 39.40
CA HIS A 18 22.80 32.69 38.16
C HIS A 18 21.34 32.29 37.85
N LEU A 19 20.39 33.06 38.40
CA LEU A 19 19.00 33.01 38.00
C LEU A 19 18.89 33.70 36.65
N PHE A 20 18.78 32.92 35.57
CA PHE A 20 18.34 33.46 34.29
C PHE A 20 16.80 33.59 34.32
N PRO A 21 16.24 34.75 33.94
CA PRO A 21 14.79 34.90 33.84
C PRO A 21 14.28 34.00 32.69
N ILE A 22 13.35 33.11 33.03
CA ILE A 22 12.56 32.34 32.07
C ILE A 22 11.68 33.35 31.33
N GLN A 23 12.10 33.74 30.13
CA GLN A 23 11.24 34.47 29.22
C GLN A 23 10.23 33.47 28.63
N ASN A 24 8.96 33.71 28.91
CA ASN A 24 7.82 33.06 28.24
C ASN A 24 7.79 33.50 26.77
N GLY A 25 8.73 33.01 25.98
CA GLY A 25 8.68 33.05 24.52
C GLY A 25 7.97 31.79 24.06
N ALA A 26 7.04 31.93 23.11
CA ALA A 26 6.44 30.79 22.42
C ALA A 26 7.57 29.88 21.93
N LEU A 27 7.80 28.77 22.65
CA LEU A 27 8.70 27.72 22.21
C LEU A 27 7.98 27.05 21.04
N SER A 28 8.15 27.60 19.85
CA SER A 28 8.02 26.79 18.64
C SER A 28 8.99 25.64 18.85
N CYS A 29 8.46 24.46 19.19
CA CYS A 29 9.26 23.26 19.21
C CYS A 29 9.75 23.07 17.77
N VAL A 30 10.98 23.51 17.51
CA VAL A 30 11.70 23.08 16.32
C VAL A 30 12.05 21.63 16.59
N CYS A 31 11.06 20.75 16.38
CA CYS A 31 11.29 19.33 16.34
C CYS A 31 12.25 19.10 15.17
N HIS A 32 13.53 18.91 15.49
CA HIS A 32 14.51 18.49 14.52
C HIS A 32 14.01 17.19 13.89
N LYS A 33 13.61 17.25 12.61
CA LYS A 33 13.27 16.06 11.83
C LYS A 33 14.50 15.15 11.85
N SER A 34 14.38 13.97 12.45
CA SER A 34 15.41 12.95 12.32
C SER A 34 15.44 12.46 10.88
N THR A 35 16.61 12.38 10.27
CA THR A 35 16.81 11.74 8.95
C THR A 35 16.61 10.22 9.01
N TYR A 36 16.46 9.66 10.20
CA TYR A 36 16.18 8.24 10.41
C TYR A 36 14.75 7.89 9.99
N SER A 37 14.60 7.06 8.97
CA SER A 37 13.35 6.41 8.61
C SER A 37 13.36 4.96 9.11
N SER A 38 12.24 4.51 9.70
CA SER A 38 12.10 3.13 10.17
C SER A 38 11.80 2.15 9.03
N LEU A 39 11.18 2.65 7.95
CA LEU A 39 10.85 1.94 6.74
C LEU A 39 11.32 2.78 5.54
N PRO A 40 11.49 2.16 4.36
CA PRO A 40 11.67 2.93 3.14
C PRO A 40 10.36 3.69 2.81
N ASP A 41 10.50 4.94 2.38
CA ASP A 41 9.38 5.85 2.10
C ASP A 41 8.89 5.75 0.63
N ASP A 42 9.25 4.68 -0.08
CA ASP A 42 9.13 4.56 -1.55
C ASP A 42 7.89 3.77 -2.02
N TYR A 43 7.17 3.11 -1.10
CA TYR A 43 5.93 2.38 -1.43
C TYR A 43 4.74 2.82 -0.57
N ASN A 44 3.58 2.98 -1.21
CA ASN A 44 2.26 3.28 -0.60
C ASN A 44 2.14 4.66 0.08
N CYS A 45 2.84 4.90 1.20
CA CYS A 45 2.75 6.14 1.95
C CYS A 45 4.06 6.46 2.67
N LYS A 46 4.35 7.75 2.83
CA LYS A 46 5.50 8.23 3.58
C LYS A 46 5.12 8.35 5.05
N VAL A 47 5.78 7.61 5.95
CA VAL A 47 5.38 7.54 7.36
C VAL A 47 6.28 8.43 8.21
N GLU A 48 5.71 9.48 8.80
CA GLU A 48 6.37 10.34 9.78
C GLU A 48 5.72 10.12 11.17
N LEU A 49 6.49 9.57 12.11
CA LEU A 49 6.06 9.33 13.48
C LEU A 49 6.54 10.45 14.40
N ALA A 50 5.66 10.95 15.27
CA ALA A 50 5.97 11.97 16.25
C ALA A 50 5.36 11.62 17.61
N LEU A 51 5.98 12.14 18.67
CA LEU A 51 5.44 12.12 20.01
C LEU A 51 5.04 13.54 20.40
N THR A 52 3.93 13.67 21.14
CA THR A 52 3.55 14.95 21.76
C THR A 52 4.54 15.30 22.87
N SER A 53 4.73 16.57 23.21
CA SER A 53 5.60 17.04 24.31
C SER A 53 5.40 16.29 25.61
N ASP A 54 4.16 15.90 25.88
CA ASP A 54 3.74 15.25 27.12
C ASP A 54 4.08 13.75 27.13
N GLY A 55 4.52 13.18 26.01
CA GLY A 55 4.90 11.77 25.86
C GLY A 55 3.75 10.77 25.92
N ARG A 56 2.49 11.24 26.04
CA ARG A 56 1.30 10.39 26.23
C ARG A 56 0.60 9.99 24.93
N THR A 57 0.84 10.73 23.85
CA THR A 57 0.16 10.54 22.57
C THR A 57 1.17 10.42 21.44
N ILE A 58 1.01 9.36 20.65
CA ILE A 58 1.75 9.11 19.42
C ILE A 58 0.93 9.68 18.26
N VAL A 59 1.56 10.53 17.46
CA VAL A 59 0.97 11.14 16.26
C VAL A 59 1.63 10.54 15.03
N CYS A 60 0.82 10.05 14.09
CA CYS A 60 1.29 9.44 12.85
C CYS A 60 0.80 10.28 11.66
N TYR A 61 1.74 10.82 10.89
CA TYR A 61 1.45 11.50 9.63
C TYR A 61 1.86 10.57 8.48
N HIS A 62 0.90 10.18 7.63
CA HIS A 62 1.14 9.19 6.56
C HIS A 62 0.50 9.62 5.22
N PRO A 63 1.01 10.69 4.56
CA PRO A 63 0.55 11.06 3.22
C PRO A 63 0.77 9.91 2.22
N SER A 64 -0.19 9.71 1.32
CA SER A 64 -0.06 8.79 0.19
C SER A 64 0.99 9.30 -0.80
N VAL A 65 1.73 8.39 -1.41
CA VAL A 65 2.75 8.71 -2.42
C VAL A 65 2.17 8.43 -3.82
N ASP A 66 2.27 9.42 -4.71
CA ASP A 66 1.85 9.29 -6.10
C ASP A 66 2.89 8.52 -6.94
N ILE A 67 2.44 7.81 -7.97
CA ILE A 67 3.32 7.09 -8.89
C ILE A 67 3.92 8.10 -9.89
N PRO A 68 5.26 8.28 -9.94
CA PRO A 68 5.88 9.24 -10.85
C PRO A 68 5.77 8.79 -12.31
N TYR A 69 5.73 9.77 -13.23
CA TYR A 69 5.54 9.52 -14.67
C TYR A 69 6.60 8.58 -15.27
N GLU A 70 7.85 8.69 -14.83
CA GLU A 70 8.97 7.88 -15.29
C GLU A 70 8.81 6.38 -14.95
N HIS A 71 8.01 6.05 -13.93
CA HIS A 71 7.72 4.66 -13.54
C HIS A 71 6.47 4.10 -14.23
N THR A 72 5.93 4.78 -15.24
CA THR A 72 4.79 4.32 -16.05
C THR A 72 5.22 3.90 -17.45
N LYS A 73 4.40 3.07 -18.12
CA LYS A 73 4.62 2.66 -19.51
C LYS A 73 3.52 3.23 -20.40
N PRO A 74 3.85 3.68 -21.62
CA PRO A 74 2.83 4.16 -22.56
C PRO A 74 1.87 3.02 -22.92
N ILE A 75 0.60 3.35 -23.09
CA ILE A 75 -0.42 2.39 -23.53
C ILE A 75 -0.15 2.08 -25.01
N PRO A 76 0.09 0.82 -25.40
CA PRO A 76 0.31 0.46 -26.80
C PRO A 76 -0.97 0.73 -27.59
N ARG A 77 -0.84 1.46 -28.71
CA ARG A 77 -1.94 1.70 -29.65
C ARG A 77 -1.80 0.71 -30.81
N PRO A 78 -2.87 0.01 -31.23
CA PRO A 78 -2.79 -0.89 -32.38
C PRO A 78 -2.53 -0.10 -33.66
N ASP A 79 -1.69 -0.65 -34.54
CA ASP A 79 -1.27 0.02 -35.77
C ASP A 79 -2.47 0.21 -36.72
N PRO A 80 -2.67 1.42 -37.27
CA PRO A 80 -3.81 1.71 -38.15
C PRO A 80 -3.79 0.90 -39.45
N VAL A 81 -2.64 0.38 -39.87
CA VAL A 81 -2.50 -0.44 -41.09
C VAL A 81 -3.06 -1.85 -40.91
N HIS A 82 -3.15 -2.35 -39.68
CA HIS A 82 -3.73 -3.67 -39.38
C HIS A 82 -5.18 -3.59 -38.83
N ASN A 83 -5.68 -2.37 -38.62
CA ASN A 83 -7.05 -2.11 -38.20
C ASN A 83 -7.98 -2.15 -39.42
N ASN A 84 -8.27 -3.37 -39.90
CA ASN A 84 -9.28 -3.59 -40.94
C ASN A 84 -10.70 -3.12 -40.51
N GLU A 85 -10.87 -2.67 -39.28
CA GLU A 85 -12.15 -2.37 -38.63
C GLU A 85 -12.61 -0.93 -38.88
N GLU A 86 -11.71 0.00 -39.20
CA GLU A 86 -12.03 1.43 -39.29
C GLU A 86 -12.46 1.88 -40.71
N THR A 87 -12.14 1.11 -41.76
CA THR A 87 -12.28 1.58 -43.16
C THR A 87 -13.54 1.08 -43.89
N HIS A 88 -14.29 0.11 -43.36
CA HIS A 88 -15.42 -0.47 -44.09
C HIS A 88 -16.66 -0.72 -43.21
N ASP A 89 -17.64 0.20 -43.28
CA ASP A 89 -18.95 0.10 -42.63
C ASP A 89 -19.72 -1.21 -42.95
N HIS A 90 -19.36 -1.92 -44.02
CA HIS A 90 -19.96 -3.20 -44.40
C HIS A 90 -19.34 -4.44 -43.71
N MET A 91 -18.12 -4.36 -43.18
CA MET A 91 -17.50 -5.49 -42.47
C MET A 91 -18.10 -5.76 -41.08
N LEU A 92 -18.73 -4.75 -40.48
CA LEU A 92 -19.37 -4.85 -39.17
C LEU A 92 -20.50 -5.88 -39.16
N LYS A 93 -21.26 -6.00 -40.26
CA LYS A 93 -22.37 -6.96 -40.38
C LYS A 93 -21.90 -8.41 -40.57
N THR A 94 -20.85 -8.64 -41.36
CA THR A 94 -20.33 -9.97 -41.68
C THR A 94 -19.55 -10.59 -40.52
N ARG A 95 -18.69 -9.81 -39.83
CA ARG A 95 -17.91 -10.31 -38.68
C ARG A 95 -18.75 -10.66 -37.45
N LEU A 96 -19.86 -9.96 -37.22
CA LEU A 96 -20.78 -10.27 -36.12
C LEU A 96 -21.46 -11.64 -36.31
N ALA A 97 -21.71 -12.03 -37.56
CA ALA A 97 -22.31 -13.32 -37.90
C ALA A 97 -21.29 -14.47 -37.94
N GLU A 98 -20.03 -14.19 -38.29
CA GLU A 98 -18.96 -15.20 -38.36
C GLU A 98 -18.33 -15.51 -36.98
N LYS A 99 -18.24 -14.52 -36.08
CA LYS A 99 -17.71 -14.76 -34.71
C LYS A 99 -18.62 -15.61 -33.83
N SER A 100 -19.87 -15.82 -34.22
CA SER A 100 -20.72 -16.86 -33.65
C SER A 100 -20.46 -18.20 -34.34
N GLU A 101 -19.19 -18.56 -34.57
CA GLU A 101 -18.86 -19.94 -34.89
C GLU A 101 -19.54 -20.78 -33.81
N ASN A 102 -20.51 -21.58 -34.26
CA ASN A 102 -21.25 -22.47 -33.41
C ASN A 102 -20.22 -23.48 -32.90
N LEU A 103 -19.66 -23.20 -31.72
CA LEU A 103 -18.99 -24.16 -30.86
C LEU A 103 -20.06 -25.15 -30.39
N GLU A 104 -20.72 -25.87 -31.30
CA GLU A 104 -21.65 -26.96 -30.97
C GLU A 104 -20.93 -27.97 -30.06
N GLN A 105 -19.64 -28.14 -30.32
CA GLN A 105 -18.66 -28.64 -29.38
C GLN A 105 -18.06 -27.44 -28.61
N GLY A 106 -18.58 -27.15 -27.41
CA GLY A 106 -18.08 -26.07 -26.55
C GLY A 106 -16.54 -26.06 -26.42
N PRO A 107 -15.92 -24.93 -26.04
CA PRO A 107 -14.47 -24.77 -26.07
C PRO A 107 -13.77 -25.94 -25.38
N MET A 108 -12.80 -26.53 -26.07
CA MET A 108 -12.08 -27.71 -25.59
C MET A 108 -11.56 -27.44 -24.18
N ILE A 109 -11.83 -28.34 -23.22
CA ILE A 109 -11.40 -28.20 -21.82
C ILE A 109 -9.90 -27.88 -21.73
N GLU A 110 -9.10 -28.42 -22.64
CA GLU A 110 -7.67 -28.13 -22.74
C GLU A 110 -7.39 -26.68 -23.14
N GLN A 111 -8.13 -26.12 -24.10
CA GLN A 111 -8.01 -24.71 -24.48
C GLN A 111 -8.35 -23.80 -23.30
N LEU A 112 -9.42 -24.11 -22.56
CA LEU A 112 -9.79 -23.37 -21.35
C LEU A 112 -8.71 -23.48 -20.26
N SER A 113 -8.17 -24.68 -20.06
CA SER A 113 -7.10 -24.90 -19.06
C SER A 113 -5.83 -24.10 -19.40
N LYS A 114 -5.45 -24.03 -20.68
CA LYS A 114 -4.27 -23.30 -21.17
C LYS A 114 -4.49 -21.78 -21.10
N MET A 115 -5.65 -21.30 -21.52
CA MET A 115 -5.99 -19.87 -21.53
C MET A 115 -6.06 -19.28 -20.11
N PHE A 116 -6.64 -20.01 -19.17
CA PHE A 116 -6.80 -19.54 -17.79
C PHE A 116 -5.70 -20.03 -16.83
N PHE A 117 -4.70 -20.77 -17.32
CA PHE A 117 -3.65 -21.37 -16.50
C PHE A 117 -4.21 -22.20 -15.33
N THR A 118 -5.27 -22.97 -15.59
CA THR A 118 -5.96 -23.83 -14.60
C THR A 118 -5.82 -25.30 -14.95
N THR A 119 -6.21 -26.19 -14.03
CA THR A 119 -6.28 -27.62 -14.32
C THR A 119 -7.60 -27.97 -15.03
N LYS A 120 -7.58 -29.03 -15.84
CA LYS A 120 -8.77 -29.51 -16.57
C LYS A 120 -9.94 -29.89 -15.67
N HIS A 121 -9.68 -30.31 -14.43
CA HIS A 121 -10.70 -30.85 -13.53
C HIS A 121 -11.77 -29.83 -13.10
N ARG A 122 -11.44 -28.54 -13.11
CA ARG A 122 -12.39 -27.46 -12.78
C ARG A 122 -13.50 -27.31 -13.84
N TRP A 123 -13.23 -27.74 -15.07
CA TRP A 123 -14.11 -27.55 -16.23
C TRP A 123 -15.07 -28.73 -16.47
N TYR A 124 -14.86 -29.88 -15.79
CA TYR A 124 -15.84 -30.96 -15.83
C TYR A 124 -17.12 -30.60 -15.06
N PRO A 125 -18.31 -30.97 -15.56
CA PRO A 125 -19.56 -30.71 -14.88
C PRO A 125 -19.61 -31.43 -13.53
N ARG A 126 -20.32 -30.83 -12.57
CA ARG A 126 -20.59 -31.45 -11.27
C ARG A 126 -21.92 -32.19 -11.30
N GLY A 127 -22.00 -33.30 -10.56
CA GLY A 127 -23.24 -34.07 -10.43
C GLY A 127 -24.38 -33.26 -9.78
N GLN A 128 -25.62 -33.66 -10.07
CA GLN A 128 -26.84 -32.97 -9.65
C GLN A 128 -26.95 -32.75 -8.13
N TYR A 129 -26.45 -33.69 -7.33
CA TYR A 129 -26.42 -33.60 -5.86
C TYR A 129 -25.68 -32.34 -5.36
N HIS A 130 -24.51 -32.03 -5.93
CA HIS A 130 -23.72 -30.86 -5.55
C HIS A 130 -24.37 -29.56 -6.03
N ILE A 131 -24.99 -29.56 -7.21
CA ILE A 131 -25.68 -28.39 -7.77
C ILE A 131 -26.87 -28.00 -6.88
N ARG A 132 -27.69 -28.97 -6.46
CA ARG A 132 -28.88 -28.72 -5.62
C ARG A 132 -28.55 -28.15 -4.24
N ARG A 133 -27.36 -28.46 -3.69
CA ARG A 133 -26.92 -27.96 -2.38
C ARG A 133 -26.24 -26.58 -2.46
N LYS A 134 -26.03 -26.04 -3.66
CA LYS A 134 -25.52 -24.69 -3.83
C LYS A 134 -26.57 -23.70 -3.31
N LYS A 135 -26.18 -22.84 -2.37
CA LYS A 135 -27.02 -21.71 -1.94
C LYS A 135 -27.15 -20.75 -3.12
N LEU A 136 -28.36 -20.60 -3.68
CA LEU A 136 -28.62 -19.72 -4.81
C LEU A 136 -28.59 -18.24 -4.41
N ASN A 137 -29.10 -17.94 -3.20
CA ASN A 137 -29.14 -16.60 -2.64
C ASN A 137 -28.34 -16.57 -1.34
N PRO A 138 -26.99 -16.58 -1.39
CA PRO A 138 -26.18 -16.36 -0.20
C PRO A 138 -26.38 -14.92 0.30
N PRO A 139 -26.29 -14.67 1.62
CA PRO A 139 -26.31 -13.31 2.14
C PRO A 139 -25.12 -12.54 1.55
N LYS A 140 -25.38 -11.38 0.94
CA LYS A 140 -24.33 -10.50 0.44
C LYS A 140 -23.75 -9.70 1.61
N ASP A 141 -22.45 -9.80 1.83
CA ASP A 141 -21.70 -8.87 2.68
C ASP A 141 -21.15 -7.73 1.80
N ARG A 142 -21.17 -6.50 2.34
CA ARG A 142 -20.86 -5.17 1.73
C ARG A 142 -20.76 -5.12 0.20
#